data_AF-A0A0H5C7N6-F1
#
_entry.id   AF-A0A0H5C7N6-F1
#
_cell.length_a   1.000
_cell.length_b   1.000
_cell.length_c   1.000
_cell.angle_alpha   90.00
_cell.angle_beta   90.00
_cell.angle_gamma   90.00
#
_symmetry.space_group_name_H-M   'P 1'
#
loop_
_entity.id
_entity.type
_entity.pdbx_description
1 polymer ?
#
loop_
_entity_poly.entity_id
_entity_poly.type
_entity_poly.pdbx_seq_one_letter_code
_entity_poly.pdbx_strand_id
1 'polypeptide(L)'
;MFRNSVAQISKRSFTSSGARSYFAKAQFLGRIGADIEESVSANGKRYVRYPIAVQTNKDYPVNWFNIVAFSEKQVDFLTNYVKKGSLVHVDAAITQDSYEREDGSKASNIAFVQSM
;
A
#
# COMPACT_ATOMS: atom_id res chain seq x y z
N MET A 1 -3.44 62.67 7.18
CA MET A 1 -2.86 61.30 7.23
C MET A 1 -3.90 60.38 7.86
N PHE A 2 -4.51 59.47 7.09
CA PHE A 2 -5.47 58.48 7.62
C PHE A 2 -4.93 57.09 7.30
N ARG A 3 -4.68 56.27 8.33
CA ARG A 3 -4.29 54.86 8.19
C ARG A 3 -5.54 54.00 8.42
N ASN A 4 -6.12 53.46 7.36
CA ASN A 4 -7.13 52.41 7.47
C ASN A 4 -6.44 51.10 7.87
N SER A 5 -6.80 50.57 9.03
CA SER A 5 -6.44 49.21 9.44
C SER A 5 -7.52 48.25 8.94
N VAL A 6 -7.17 47.37 8.01
CA VAL A 6 -8.08 46.33 7.50
C VAL A 6 -8.06 45.18 8.50
N ALA A 7 -9.16 44.98 9.23
CA ALA A 7 -9.33 43.83 10.10
C ALA A 7 -9.37 42.54 9.26
N GLN A 8 -8.38 41.66 9.45
CA GLN A 8 -8.39 40.30 8.88
C GLN A 8 -9.54 39.49 9.50
N ILE A 9 -10.62 39.31 8.76
CA ILE A 9 -11.70 38.40 9.12
C ILE A 9 -11.19 36.97 8.91
N SER A 10 -10.88 36.28 10.01
CA SER A 10 -10.56 34.85 10.01
C SER A 10 -11.79 34.07 9.54
N LYS A 11 -11.72 33.50 8.33
CA LYS A 11 -12.74 32.60 7.78
C LYS A 11 -12.75 31.31 8.59
N ARG A 12 -13.74 31.14 9.47
CA ARG A 12 -13.97 29.88 10.17
C ARG A 12 -14.45 28.84 9.15
N SER A 13 -13.74 27.72 9.04
CA SER A 13 -14.17 26.58 8.21
C SER A 13 -15.49 26.03 8.72
N PHE A 14 -16.50 25.90 7.84
CA PHE A 14 -17.87 25.46 8.18
C PHE A 14 -18.02 23.94 8.42
N THR A 15 -16.94 23.22 8.72
CA THR A 15 -17.00 21.78 9.01
C THR A 15 -16.68 21.51 10.48
N SER A 16 -17.67 21.03 11.23
CA SER A 16 -17.56 20.61 12.64
C SER A 16 -17.03 19.18 12.79
N SER A 17 -16.94 18.42 11.70
CA SER A 17 -16.26 17.14 11.69
C SER A 17 -14.77 17.40 11.46
N GLY A 18 -13.95 17.15 12.48
CA GLY A 18 -12.51 17.03 12.28
C GLY A 18 -12.22 16.09 11.10
N ALA A 19 -11.23 16.39 10.28
CA ALA A 19 -10.90 15.58 9.11
C ALA A 19 -10.86 14.10 9.51
N ARG A 20 -11.79 13.28 9.00
CA ARG A 20 -11.80 11.85 9.30
C ARG A 20 -10.50 11.27 8.74
N SER A 21 -9.61 10.84 9.63
CA SER A 21 -8.44 10.08 9.25
C SER A 21 -8.87 8.66 8.93
N TYR A 22 -9.10 8.36 7.65
CA TYR A 22 -9.21 6.98 7.18
C TYR A 22 -7.81 6.38 7.18
N PHE A 23 -7.55 5.42 8.08
CA PHE A 23 -6.22 4.84 8.27
C PHE A 23 -6.31 3.31 8.36
N ALA A 24 -5.59 2.64 7.46
CA ALA A 24 -5.35 1.20 7.51
C ALA A 24 -3.90 0.97 7.09
N LYS A 25 -3.11 0.31 7.95
CA LYS A 25 -1.69 0.03 7.71
C LYS A 25 -1.39 -1.42 8.09
N ALA A 26 -0.67 -2.09 7.22
CA ALA A 26 -0.03 -3.38 7.47
C ALA A 26 1.49 -3.19 7.43
N GLN A 27 2.19 -3.94 8.28
CA GLN A 27 3.64 -3.98 8.31
C GLN A 27 4.08 -5.43 8.25
N PHE A 28 5.03 -5.71 7.37
CA PHE A 28 5.56 -7.05 7.16
C PHE A 28 7.07 -7.04 7.35
N LEU A 29 7.58 -8.03 8.07
CA LEU A 29 9.00 -8.34 8.11
C LEU A 29 9.14 -9.79 7.68
N GLY A 30 9.83 -10.02 6.56
CA GLY A 30 9.85 -11.34 5.96
C GLY A 30 10.83 -11.46 4.81
N ARG A 31 10.85 -12.64 4.18
CA ARG A 31 11.73 -12.93 3.05
C ARG A 31 10.94 -13.03 1.76
N ILE A 32 11.54 -12.55 0.67
CA ILE A 32 10.89 -12.60 -0.64
C ILE A 32 10.95 -14.01 -1.20
N GLY A 33 9.81 -14.53 -1.68
CA GLY A 33 9.68 -15.92 -2.14
C GLY A 33 10.00 -16.15 -3.61
N ALA A 34 9.99 -15.10 -4.43
CA ALA A 34 10.19 -15.20 -5.88
C ALA A 34 11.18 -14.14 -6.37
N ASP A 35 11.67 -14.31 -7.59
CA ASP A 35 12.42 -13.25 -8.25
C ASP A 35 11.49 -12.09 -8.60
N ILE A 36 12.06 -10.88 -8.59
CA ILE A 36 11.31 -9.65 -8.83
C ILE A 36 11.12 -9.46 -10.33
N GLU A 37 9.87 -9.44 -10.78
CA GLU A 37 9.49 -9.21 -12.16
C GLU A 37 8.67 -7.92 -12.29
N GLU A 38 9.12 -7.02 -13.16
CA GLU A 38 8.41 -5.79 -13.50
C GLU A 38 7.28 -6.08 -14.50
N SER A 39 6.09 -5.57 -14.22
CA SER A 39 4.92 -5.69 -15.09
C SER A 39 4.36 -4.31 -15.41
N VAL A 40 3.68 -4.21 -16.56
CA VAL A 40 3.02 -2.97 -16.99
C VAL A 40 1.51 -3.17 -16.93
N SER A 41 0.83 -2.28 -16.20
CA SER A 41 -0.63 -2.27 -16.10
C SER A 41 -1.25 -1.81 -17.43
N ALA A 42 -2.53 -2.14 -17.66
CA ALA A 42 -3.27 -1.68 -18.82
C ALA A 42 -3.27 -0.14 -18.98
N ASN A 43 -3.13 0.59 -17.87
CA ASN A 43 -3.03 2.05 -17.85
C ASN A 43 -1.60 2.58 -18.10
N GLY A 44 -0.65 1.73 -18.52
CA GLY A 44 0.74 2.10 -18.80
C GLY A 44 1.62 2.30 -17.57
N LYS A 45 1.10 2.06 -16.35
CA LYS A 45 1.87 2.20 -15.11
C LYS A 45 2.67 0.93 -14.80
N ARG A 46 3.96 1.12 -14.48
CA ARG A 46 4.87 0.04 -14.07
C ARG A 46 4.55 -0.37 -12.64
N TYR A 47 4.52 -1.66 -12.37
CA TYR A 47 4.31 -2.20 -11.05
C TYR A 47 5.07 -3.50 -10.86
N VAL A 48 5.35 -3.83 -9.60
CA VAL A 48 5.95 -5.11 -9.23
C VAL A 48 5.01 -5.80 -8.27
N ARG A 49 4.78 -7.10 -8.48
CA ARG A 49 4.05 -7.96 -7.54
C ARG A 49 4.98 -9.05 -7.06
N TYR A 50 5.13 -9.19 -5.74
CA TYR A 50 6.00 -10.20 -5.16
C TYR A 50 5.39 -10.85 -3.92
N PRO A 51 5.64 -12.15 -3.71
CA PRO A 51 5.24 -12.85 -2.50
C PRO A 51 6.28 -12.63 -1.39
N ILE A 52 5.81 -12.31 -0.18
CA ILE A 52 6.61 -12.30 1.04
C ILE A 52 6.21 -13.44 1.95
N ALA A 53 7.21 -14.17 2.43
CA ALA A 53 7.10 -15.17 3.47
C ALA A 53 7.27 -14.50 4.84
N VAL A 54 6.23 -14.58 5.66
CA VAL A 54 6.21 -14.03 7.02
C VAL A 54 5.92 -15.15 8.00
N GLN A 55 6.78 -15.27 9.02
CA GLN A 55 6.63 -16.26 10.07
C GLN A 55 6.60 -15.54 11.42
N THR A 56 5.51 -15.71 12.17
CA THR A 56 5.32 -15.08 13.48
C THR A 56 5.98 -15.88 14.59
N ASN A 57 6.07 -17.20 14.43
CA ASN A 57 6.69 -18.11 15.37
C ASN A 57 7.21 -19.35 14.62
N LYS A 58 8.30 -19.95 15.10
CA LYS A 58 9.03 -21.05 14.48
C LYS A 58 8.15 -22.29 14.24
N ASP A 59 7.19 -22.54 15.13
CA ASP A 59 6.32 -23.72 15.07
C ASP A 59 5.08 -23.52 14.20
N TYR A 60 4.83 -22.29 13.75
CA TYR A 60 3.67 -21.97 12.91
C TYR A 60 4.04 -22.04 11.42
N PRO A 61 3.07 -22.40 10.56
CA PRO A 61 3.27 -22.39 9.13
C PRO A 61 3.60 -20.97 8.63
N VAL A 62 4.36 -20.91 7.54
CA VAL A 62 4.72 -19.65 6.89
C VAL A 62 3.47 -19.05 6.25
N ASN A 63 3.18 -17.79 6.60
CA ASN A 63 2.13 -17.03 5.96
C ASN A 63 2.70 -16.34 4.72
N TRP A 64 1.99 -16.47 3.61
CA TRP A 64 2.36 -15.88 2.34
C TRP A 64 1.45 -14.71 2.01
N PHE A 65 2.03 -13.55 1.79
CA PHE A 65 1.30 -12.34 1.40
C PHE A 65 1.80 -11.84 0.06
N ASN A 66 0.88 -11.41 -0.80
CA ASN A 66 1.23 -10.77 -2.06
C ASN A 66 1.23 -9.25 -1.87
N ILE A 67 2.39 -8.64 -2.10
CA ILE A 67 2.56 -7.19 -2.04
C ILE A 67 2.69 -6.65 -3.45
N VAL A 68 2.04 -5.51 -3.71
CA VAL A 68 2.11 -4.79 -4.98
C VAL A 68 2.72 -3.41 -4.75
N ALA A 69 3.78 -3.09 -5.48
CA ALA A 69 4.42 -1.78 -5.49
C ALA A 69 4.10 -1.05 -6.80
N PHE A 70 3.46 0.12 -6.71
CA PHE A 70 3.13 0.97 -7.86
C PHE A 70 4.02 2.21 -7.99
N SER A 71 4.79 2.55 -6.95
CA SER A 71 5.69 3.69 -6.98
C SER A 71 6.91 3.35 -7.83
N GLU A 72 7.22 4.17 -8.84
CA GLU A 72 8.36 3.95 -9.74
C GLU A 72 9.68 3.79 -8.97
N LYS A 73 9.89 4.60 -7.92
CA LYS A 73 11.08 4.48 -7.06
C LYS A 73 11.18 3.14 -6.34
N GLN A 74 10.03 2.59 -5.91
CA GLN A 74 9.98 1.28 -5.25
C GLN A 74 10.19 0.16 -6.26
N VAL A 75 9.60 0.28 -7.46
CA VAL A 75 9.81 -0.64 -8.57
C VAL A 75 11.30 -0.70 -8.92
N ASP A 76 11.93 0.45 -9.17
CA ASP A 76 13.35 0.51 -9.51
C ASP A 76 14.23 -0.02 -8.36
N PHE A 77 13.87 0.23 -7.10
CA PHE A 77 14.61 -0.31 -5.96
C PHE A 77 14.50 -1.84 -5.87
N LEU A 78 13.29 -2.37 -5.97
CA LEU A 78 13.03 -3.80 -5.89
C LEU A 78 13.71 -4.55 -7.04
N THR A 79 13.60 -4.05 -8.26
CA THR A 79 14.19 -4.71 -9.44
C THR A 79 15.72 -4.72 -9.41
N ASN A 80 16.35 -3.63 -8.97
CA ASN A 80 17.82 -3.51 -9.03
C ASN A 80 18.55 -4.11 -7.83
N TYR A 81 17.97 -4.04 -6.63
CA TYR A 81 18.69 -4.35 -5.39
C TYR A 81 18.16 -5.58 -4.67
N VAL A 82 16.94 -6.01 -4.96
CA VAL A 82 16.26 -7.02 -4.16
C VAL A 82 16.15 -8.33 -4.94
N LYS A 83 16.64 -9.41 -4.32
CA LYS A 83 16.64 -10.77 -4.89
C LYS A 83 15.77 -11.70 -4.08
N LYS A 84 15.39 -12.84 -4.68
CA LYS A 84 14.73 -13.94 -3.95
C LYS A 84 15.52 -14.29 -2.67
N GLY A 85 14.79 -14.44 -1.57
CA GLY A 85 15.34 -14.75 -0.25
C GLY A 85 15.82 -13.56 0.58
N SER A 86 15.84 -12.34 0.00
CA SER A 86 16.20 -11.11 0.72
C SER A 86 15.25 -10.84 1.87
N LEU A 87 15.78 -10.46 3.02
CA LEU A 87 15.00 -10.02 4.18
C LEU A 87 14.57 -8.56 3.97
N VAL A 88 13.28 -8.30 4.01
CA VAL A 88 12.71 -6.97 3.75
C VAL A 88 11.69 -6.60 4.80
N HIS A 89 11.65 -5.31 5.14
CA HIS A 89 10.57 -4.69 5.88
C HIS A 89 9.68 -3.91 4.90
N VAL A 90 8.37 -4.10 4.98
CA VAL A 90 7.42 -3.47 4.06
C VAL A 90 6.26 -2.87 4.82
N ASP A 91 6.03 -1.58 4.59
CA ASP A 91 4.81 -0.89 4.98
C ASP A 91 3.82 -0.92 3.81
N ALA A 92 2.58 -1.34 4.07
CA ALA A 92 1.56 -1.45 3.05
C ALA A 92 0.21 -0.89 3.53
N ALA A 93 -0.53 -0.30 2.60
CA ALA A 93 -1.95 -0.05 2.72
C ALA A 93 -2.73 -1.34 2.40
N ILE A 94 -3.83 -1.55 3.10
CA ILE A 94 -4.69 -2.73 2.94
C ILE A 94 -5.84 -2.33 2.01
N THR A 95 -6.01 -3.05 0.91
CA THR A 95 -7.13 -2.88 0.00
C THR A 95 -7.89 -4.20 -0.11
N GLN A 96 -9.21 -4.14 -0.01
CA GLN A 96 -10.07 -5.31 -0.16
C GLN A 96 -10.93 -5.12 -1.41
N ASP A 97 -10.72 -5.99 -2.39
CA ASP A 97 -11.46 -6.00 -3.64
C ASP A 97 -12.52 -7.09 -3.58
N SER A 98 -13.80 -6.72 -3.69
CA SER A 98 -14.89 -7.68 -3.80
C SER A 98 -15.17 -7.99 -5.26
N TYR A 99 -15.23 -9.28 -5.62
CA TYR A 99 -15.60 -9.74 -6.96
C TYR A 99 -16.73 -10.77 -6.88
N GLU A 100 -17.62 -10.77 -7.86
CA GLU A 100 -18.69 -11.77 -7.97
C GLU A 100 -18.17 -12.99 -8.73
N ARG A 101 -18.44 -14.18 -8.20
CA ARG A 101 -18.16 -15.44 -8.88
C ARG A 101 -19.29 -15.77 -9.84
N GLU A 102 -19.01 -16.68 -10.78
CA GLU A 102 -20.00 -17.17 -11.75
C GLU A 102 -21.26 -17.77 -11.08
N ASP A 103 -21.11 -18.29 -9.86
CA ASP A 103 -22.17 -18.82 -8.99
C ASP A 103 -23.00 -17.72 -8.27
N GLY A 104 -22.76 -16.44 -8.57
CA GLY A 104 -23.44 -15.31 -7.91
C GLY A 104 -22.98 -15.03 -6.48
N SER A 105 -22.05 -15.82 -5.94
CA SER A 105 -21.46 -15.60 -4.61
C SER A 105 -20.42 -14.49 -4.63
N LYS A 106 -20.45 -13.60 -3.62
CA LYS A 106 -19.46 -12.53 -3.44
C LYS A 106 -18.19 -13.09 -2.82
N ALA A 107 -17.08 -12.87 -3.50
CA ALA A 107 -15.73 -13.12 -3.02
C ALA A 107 -15.09 -11.81 -2.57
N SER A 108 -14.17 -11.88 -1.63
CA SER A 108 -13.24 -10.79 -1.36
C SER A 108 -11.81 -11.27 -1.54
N ASN A 109 -10.99 -10.41 -2.13
CA ASN A 109 -9.55 -10.55 -2.20
C ASN A 109 -8.93 -9.42 -1.38
N ILE A 110 -7.96 -9.76 -0.53
CA ILE A 110 -7.19 -8.77 0.21
C ILE A 110 -5.86 -8.60 -0.51
N ALA A 111 -5.62 -7.39 -1.00
CA ALA A 111 -4.37 -6.98 -1.58
C ALA A 111 -3.65 -6.00 -0.66
N PHE A 112 -2.32 -6.04 -0.72
CA PHE A 112 -1.45 -5.14 0.04
C PHE A 112 -0.69 -4.27 -0.94
N VAL A 113 -0.92 -2.95 -0.87
CA VAL A 113 -0.24 -1.98 -1.72
C VAL A 113 0.86 -1.33 -0.91
N GLN A 114 2.10 -1.43 -1.38
CA GLN A 114 3.23 -0.83 -0.68
C GLN A 114 3.04 0.68 -0.56
N SER A 115 3.02 1.17 0.68
CA SER A 115 2.99 2.60 0.97
C SER A 115 4.41 3.14 0.96
N MET A 116 4.56 4.40 0.57
CA MET A 116 5.77 5.18 0.82
C MET A 116 5.82 5.64 2.27
#